data_AF-A0AA43L971-F1
#
_entry.id   AF-A0AA43L971-F1
#
_cell.length_a   1.000
_cell.length_b   1.000
_cell.length_c   1.000
_cell.angle_alpha   90.00
_cell.angle_beta   90.00
_cell.angle_gamma   90.00
#
_symmetry.space_group_name_H-M   'P 1'
#
loop_
_entity.id
_entity.type
_entity.pdbx_description
1 polymer ?
#
loop_
_entity_poly.entity_id
_entity_poly.type
_entity_poly.pdbx_seq_one_letter_code
_entity_poly.pdbx_strand_id
1 'polypeptide(L)' 'MSDYKEIETYKEIQILQYDTEDGYRADFGTKRSKLVPTVQDVRELIDFYQTPDKWSAE' A
#
# COMPACT_ATOMS: atom_id res chain seq x y z
N MET A 1 18.83 -3.86 7.57
CA MET A 1 17.54 -4.20 8.21
C MET A 1 16.53 -3.30 7.56
N SER A 2 15.43 -3.83 7.04
CA SER A 2 14.43 -3.01 6.36
C SER A 2 13.63 -2.25 7.42
N ASP A 3 13.68 -0.92 7.44
CA ASP A 3 13.06 0.01 8.40
C ASP A 3 11.52 0.07 8.34
N TYR A 4 10.87 -1.07 8.15
CA TYR A 4 9.43 -1.17 7.96
C TYR A 4 8.82 -2.18 8.94
N LYS A 5 7.76 -1.78 9.61
CA LYS A 5 6.97 -2.63 10.48
C LYS A 5 5.76 -3.16 9.71
N GLU A 6 5.63 -4.48 9.59
CA GLU A 6 4.41 -5.08 9.05
C GLU A 6 3.24 -4.84 10.01
N ILE A 7 2.15 -4.30 9.48
CA ILE A 7 0.93 -4.00 10.24
C ILE A 7 -0.12 -5.08 9.99
N GLU A 8 -0.47 -5.30 8.73
CA GLU A 8 -1.46 -6.28 8.30
C GLU A 8 -1.26 -6.63 6.83
N THR A 9 -1.89 -7.71 6.38
CA THR A 9 -2.00 -8.04 4.94
C THR A 9 -3.43 -7.84 4.49
N TYR A 10 -3.64 -7.03 3.46
CA TYR A 10 -4.95 -6.75 2.88
C TYR A 10 -4.97 -7.16 1.40
N LYS A 11 -5.88 -8.07 1.03
CA LYS A 11 -6.00 -8.61 -0.34
C LYS A 11 -4.67 -9.09 -0.94
N GLU A 12 -3.91 -9.87 -0.16
CA GLU A 12 -2.58 -10.41 -0.56
C GLU A 12 -1.48 -9.34 -0.70
N ILE A 13 -1.74 -8.08 -0.30
CA ILE A 13 -0.75 -7.00 -0.26
C ILE A 13 -0.40 -6.67 1.19
N GLN A 14 0.89 -6.66 1.51
CA GLN A 14 1.38 -6.32 2.85
C GLN A 14 1.30 -4.81 3.06
N ILE A 15 0.66 -4.40 4.16
CA ILE A 15 0.65 -3.03 4.65
C ILE A 15 1.80 -2.89 5.64
N LEU A 16 2.71 -1.99 5.31
CA LEU A 16 3.90 -1.70 6.09
C LEU A 16 3.81 -0.26 6.64
N GLN A 17 4.27 -0.05 7.87
CA GLN A 17 4.46 1.26 8.47
C GLN A 17 5.95 1.62 8.46
N TYR A 18 6.27 2.88 8.19
CA TYR A 18 7.63 3.38 8.31
C TYR A 18 8.02 3.51 9.78
N ASP A 19 9.22 3.06 10.17
CA ASP A 19 9.67 3.16 11.57
C ASP A 19 9.97 4.61 12.00
N THR A 20 10.37 5.46 11.03
CA THR A 20 10.82 6.84 11.25
C THR A 20 9.79 7.92 10.91
N GLU A 21 8.67 7.56 10.29
CA GLU A 21 7.63 8.50 9.85
C GLU A 21 6.24 7.93 10.20
N ASP A 22 5.33 8.80 10.68
CA ASP A 22 3.91 8.49 10.89
C ASP A 22 3.20 8.29 9.54
N GLY A 23 3.52 7.18 8.87
CA GLY A 23 3.08 6.89 7.52
C GLY A 23 3.04 5.40 7.23
N TYR A 24 2.08 5.02 6.41
CA TYR A 24 1.83 3.66 5.96
C TYR A 24 2.06 3.56 4.45
N ARG A 25 2.36 2.35 3.97
CA ARG A 25 2.45 2.02 2.56
C ARG A 25 1.96 0.61 2.30
N ALA A 26 1.50 0.37 1.08
CA ALA A 26 1.30 -0.97 0.57
C ALA A 26 2.56 -1.44 -0.18
N ASP A 27 2.95 -2.69 0.07
CA ASP A 27 4.06 -3.33 -0.64
C ASP A 27 3.57 -3.94 -1.95
N PHE A 28 3.58 -3.12 -3.01
CA PHE A 28 3.26 -3.55 -4.37
C PHE A 28 4.48 -4.04 -5.16
N GLY A 29 5.62 -4.29 -4.49
CA GLY A 29 6.89 -4.60 -5.14
C GLY A 29 7.54 -3.40 -5.85
N THR A 30 8.54 -2.79 -5.21
CA THR A 30 9.61 -1.86 -5.68
C THR A 30 9.25 -0.64 -6.57
N LYS A 31 8.10 -0.56 -7.26
CA LYS A 31 7.80 0.48 -8.25
C LYS A 31 6.52 1.26 -8.02
N ARG A 32 5.67 0.92 -7.04
CA ARG A 32 4.38 1.59 -6.80
C ARG A 32 4.02 1.82 -5.33
N SER A 33 4.99 1.82 -4.42
CA SER A 33 4.74 2.15 -3.01
C SER A 33 4.55 3.66 -2.85
N LYS A 34 3.40 4.07 -2.30
CA LYS A 34 3.07 5.46 -1.96
C LYS A 34 2.91 5.56 -0.44
N LEU A 35 3.51 6.60 0.15
CA LEU A 35 3.34 6.91 1.57
C LEU A 35 1.98 7.60 1.77
N VAL A 36 1.21 7.12 2.74
CA VAL A 36 -0.08 7.66 3.12
C VAL A 36 -0.21 7.77 4.63
N PRO A 37 -1.00 8.72 5.14
CA PRO A 37 -1.06 9.01 6.57
C PRO A 37 -1.83 7.96 7.37
N THR A 38 -2.73 7.19 6.75
CA THR A 38 -3.57 6.21 7.45
C THR A 38 -3.56 4.84 6.77
N VAL A 39 -3.84 3.79 7.54
CA VAL A 39 -4.05 2.42 7.00
C VAL A 39 -5.24 2.39 6.05
N GLN A 40 -6.25 3.23 6.27
CA GLN A 40 -7.45 3.26 5.42
C GLN A 40 -7.13 3.77 4.01
N ASP A 41 -6.33 4.83 3.89
CA ASP A 41 -5.80 5.28 2.61
C ASP A 41 -4.99 4.19 1.90
N VAL A 42 -4.23 3.37 2.64
CA VAL A 42 -3.50 2.24 2.03
C VAL A 42 -4.48 1.23 1.43
N ARG A 43 -5.56 0.91 2.15
CA ARG A 43 -6.59 -0.02 1.65
C ARG A 43 -7.29 0.53 0.41
N GLU A 44 -7.59 1.82 0.37
CA GLU A 44 -8.15 2.48 -0.82
C GLU A 44 -7.17 2.47 -2.00
N LEU A 45 -5.87 2.66 -1.75
CA LEU A 45 -4.84 2.50 -2.78
C LEU A 45 -4.78 1.07 -3.31
N ILE A 46 -4.81 0.06 -2.42
CA ILE A 46 -4.84 -1.35 -2.83
C ILE A 46 -6.07 -1.61 -3.68
N ASP A 47 -7.25 -1.14 -3.26
CA ASP A 47 -8.50 -1.31 -3.99
C ASP A 47 -8.44 -0.66 -5.38
N PHE A 48 -7.92 0.57 -5.45
CA PHE A 48 -7.74 1.32 -6.70
C PHE A 48 -6.76 0.63 -7.66
N TYR A 49 -5.65 0.06 -7.16
CA TYR A 49 -4.67 -0.64 -8.01
C TYR A 49 -5.08 -2.07 -8.36
N GLN A 50 -5.86 -2.74 -7.52
CA GLN A 50 -6.38 -4.09 -7.79
C GLN A 50 -7.66 -4.09 -8.60
N THR A 51 -8.33 -2.96 -8.82
CA THR A 51 -9.47 -2.93 -9.74
C THR A 51 -8.94 -3.07 -11.17
N PRO A 52 -9.13 -4.23 -11.86
CA PRO A 52 -8.69 -4.39 -13.24
C PRO A 52 -9.53 -3.54 -14.23
N ASP A 53 -10.59 -2.90 -13.74
CA ASP A 53 -11.65 -2.31 -14.55
C ASP A 53 -11.38 -0.87 -15.00
N LYS A 54 -10.36 -0.19 -14.44
CA LYS A 54 -10.08 1.23 -14.77
C LYS A 54 -8.94 1.46 -15.76
N TRP A 55 -8.33 0.39 -16.30
CA TRP A 55 -7.23 0.50 -17.27
C TRP A 55 -7.52 -0.14 -18.63
N SER A 56 -8.78 -0.50 -18.91
CA SER A 56 -9.20 -1.05 -20.22
C SER A 56 -10.42 -0.32 -20.81
N ALA A 57 -10.54 0.97 -20.54
CA ALA A 57 -11.52 1.83 -21.20
C ALA A 57 -10.83 3.09 -21.73
N GLU A 58 -9.99 2.93 -22.74
CA GLU A 58 -9.80 3.89 -23.85
C GLU A 58 -9.07 3.22 -25.02
#